data_AF-A0A3M1XMK5-F1
#
_entry.id   AF-A0A3M1XMK5-F1
#
_cell.length_a   1.000
_cell.length_b   1.000
_cell.length_c   1.000
_cell.angle_alpha   90.00
_cell.angle_beta   90.00
_cell.angle_gamma   90.00
#
_symmetry.space_group_name_H-M   'P 1'
#
loop_
_entity.id
_entity.type
_entity.pdbx_description
1 polymer ?
#
loop_
_entity_poly.entity_id
_entity_poly.type
_entity_poly.pdbx_seq_one_letter_code
_entity_poly.pdbx_strand_id
1 'polypeptide(L)'
;MIFGERELRRGDAGKDVTELQLRLAGFMGTVWDGDFGPLTEQQVTSFQRDVMELTDPSGVVDQATYAAMDAFAARFPIPFDGNLGCTVCPHGGGGNCPGERFGQGRFAGVFHNPDHGERSHQHEYPGMHKAVLHTFRAFAFYAEKAGLPAPVITSGYRCHINNILKGRRSTNHMGKALDFSFSTAGTNRDLRDLCQEARQLLMDKSFCQVRWDNPNQKALEPGVQERPGEFTAPTWVHLDVREYDRDRYLADTFFVRTPEALDKKDL
;
A
#
# COMPACT_ATOMS: atom_id res chain seq x y z
N MET A 1 24.28 0.75 0.06
CA MET A 1 24.13 0.72 -1.41
C MET A 1 22.84 1.46 -1.71
N ILE A 2 22.89 2.47 -2.58
CA ILE A 2 21.69 3.24 -2.97
C ILE A 2 20.97 2.46 -4.07
N PHE A 3 19.64 2.48 -4.06
CA PHE A 3 18.82 1.81 -5.07
C PHE A 3 19.14 2.36 -6.48
N GLY A 4 19.48 1.48 -7.43
CA GLY A 4 19.83 1.84 -8.81
C GLY A 4 21.33 1.93 -9.13
N GLU A 5 22.22 1.81 -8.14
CA GLU A 5 23.68 1.91 -8.36
C GLU A 5 24.33 0.63 -8.90
N ARG A 6 23.64 -0.50 -8.80
CA ARG A 6 24.09 -1.80 -9.29
C ARG A 6 22.92 -2.58 -9.88
N GLU A 7 23.22 -3.61 -10.64
CA GLU A 7 22.21 -4.59 -11.02
C GLU A 7 21.80 -5.43 -9.81
N LEU A 8 20.51 -5.79 -9.73
CA LEU A 8 20.00 -6.72 -8.74
C LEU A 8 19.49 -7.99 -9.41
N ARG A 9 19.81 -9.13 -8.81
CA ARG A 9 19.39 -10.46 -9.27
C ARG A 9 19.26 -11.41 -8.08
N ARG A 10 18.66 -12.57 -8.33
CA ARG A 10 18.52 -13.63 -7.33
C ARG A 10 19.84 -13.92 -6.62
N GLY A 11 19.79 -13.99 -5.29
CA GLY A 11 20.94 -14.18 -4.41
C GLY A 11 21.53 -12.89 -3.85
N ASP A 12 21.15 -11.72 -4.38
CA ASP A 12 21.50 -10.44 -3.77
C ASP A 12 20.73 -10.21 -2.48
N ALA A 13 21.30 -9.42 -1.57
CA ALA A 13 20.61 -8.95 -0.37
C ALA A 13 21.02 -7.51 -0.02
N GLY A 14 20.16 -6.82 0.73
CA GLY A 14 20.44 -5.49 1.25
C GLY A 14 19.26 -4.53 1.16
N LYS A 15 19.48 -3.30 1.62
CA LYS A 15 18.45 -2.24 1.61
C LYS A 15 17.96 -1.87 0.21
N ASP A 16 18.82 -1.97 -0.80
CA ASP A 16 18.44 -1.79 -2.21
C ASP A 16 17.47 -2.89 -2.68
N VAL A 17 17.61 -4.11 -2.17
CA VAL A 17 16.63 -5.19 -2.39
C VAL A 17 15.33 -4.93 -1.61
N THR A 18 15.39 -4.43 -0.37
CA THR A 18 14.19 -4.01 0.37
C THR A 18 13.41 -2.93 -0.40
N GLU A 19 14.12 -1.95 -0.96
CA GLU A 19 13.51 -0.89 -1.77
C GLU A 19 12.89 -1.43 -3.06
N LEU A 20 13.56 -2.38 -3.73
CA LEU A 20 13.01 -3.10 -4.88
C LEU A 20 11.68 -3.78 -4.53
N GLN A 21 11.67 -4.55 -3.44
CA GLN A 21 10.51 -5.33 -2.99
C GLN A 21 9.32 -4.41 -2.65
N LEU A 22 9.57 -3.26 -2.01
CA LEU A 22 8.55 -2.25 -1.72
C LEU A 22 7.99 -1.61 -3.00
N ARG A 23 8.85 -1.18 -3.92
CA ARG A 23 8.42 -0.57 -5.20
C ARG A 23 7.62 -1.53 -6.06
N LEU A 24 7.94 -2.81 -5.99
CA LEU A 24 7.24 -3.88 -6.70
C LEU A 24 6.18 -4.58 -5.85
N ALA A 25 5.73 -4.00 -4.73
CA ALA A 25 4.79 -4.64 -3.82
C ALA A 25 3.44 -5.03 -4.47
N GLY A 26 3.07 -4.39 -5.58
CA GLY A 26 1.87 -4.70 -6.35
C GLY A 26 2.07 -5.66 -7.52
N PHE A 27 3.24 -6.28 -7.65
CA PHE A 27 3.58 -7.26 -8.68
C PHE A 27 3.94 -8.58 -8.00
N MET A 28 2.97 -9.39 -7.59
CA MET A 28 3.16 -10.71 -6.97
C MET A 28 4.03 -10.74 -5.69
N GLY A 29 4.22 -9.60 -5.02
CA GLY A 29 5.04 -9.50 -3.81
C GLY A 29 4.23 -9.63 -2.52
N THR A 30 4.85 -10.07 -1.43
CA THR A 30 4.22 -10.07 -0.09
C THR A 30 5.07 -9.37 0.95
N VAL A 31 6.37 -9.67 1.04
CA VAL A 31 7.29 -9.12 2.06
C VAL A 31 8.43 -8.31 1.47
N TRP A 32 9.11 -7.54 2.32
CA TRP A 32 10.29 -6.72 2.00
C TRP A 32 11.41 -6.98 3.01
N ASP A 33 11.93 -8.20 3.00
CA ASP A 33 12.97 -8.70 3.91
C ASP A 33 14.40 -8.32 3.50
N GLY A 34 14.58 -7.78 2.29
CA GLY A 34 15.89 -7.46 1.75
C GLY A 34 16.64 -8.63 1.13
N ASP A 35 16.02 -9.80 0.99
CA ASP A 35 16.60 -10.97 0.33
C ASP A 35 16.01 -11.16 -1.07
N PHE A 36 16.85 -11.17 -2.10
CA PHE A 36 16.41 -11.39 -3.48
C PHE A 36 16.24 -12.89 -3.72
N GLY A 37 15.15 -13.43 -3.18
CA GLY A 37 14.74 -14.81 -3.33
C GLY A 37 13.85 -15.07 -4.57
N PRO A 38 13.27 -16.27 -4.67
CA PRO A 38 12.37 -16.63 -5.76
C PRO A 38 11.16 -15.71 -5.92
N LEU A 39 10.58 -15.26 -4.81
CA LEU A 39 9.42 -14.35 -4.86
C LEU A 39 9.82 -12.97 -5.40
N THR A 40 10.98 -12.44 -5.02
CA THR A 40 11.45 -11.16 -5.56
C THR A 40 11.76 -11.25 -7.06
N GLU A 41 12.33 -12.37 -7.54
CA GLU A 41 12.48 -12.60 -8.99
C GLU A 41 11.12 -12.66 -9.70
N GLN A 42 10.11 -13.25 -9.06
CA GLN A 42 8.74 -13.24 -9.58
C GLN A 42 8.17 -11.82 -9.66
N GLN A 43 8.44 -10.96 -8.66
CA GLN A 43 8.04 -9.55 -8.73
C GLN A 43 8.68 -8.84 -9.93
N VAL A 44 9.98 -9.03 -10.11
CA VAL A 44 10.75 -8.41 -11.21
C VAL A 44 10.25 -8.90 -12.56
N THR A 45 10.11 -10.21 -12.74
CA THR A 45 9.62 -10.78 -14.01
C THR A 45 8.17 -10.41 -14.31
N SER A 46 7.31 -10.27 -13.28
CA SER A 46 5.94 -9.77 -13.46
C SER A 46 5.94 -8.31 -13.91
N PHE A 47 6.77 -7.45 -13.30
CA PHE A 47 6.91 -6.06 -13.70
C PHE A 47 7.44 -5.94 -15.14
N GLN A 48 8.53 -6.63 -15.46
CA GLN A 48 9.13 -6.65 -16.80
C GLN A 48 8.13 -7.13 -17.87
N ARG A 49 7.36 -8.16 -17.57
CA ARG A 49 6.36 -8.68 -18.50
C ARG A 49 5.19 -7.73 -18.68
N ASP A 50 4.63 -7.22 -17.58
CA ASP A 50 3.37 -6.49 -17.65
C ASP A 50 3.56 -5.02 -18.02
N VAL A 51 4.60 -4.37 -17.49
CA VAL A 51 4.87 -2.94 -17.66
C VAL A 51 5.86 -2.67 -18.78
N MET A 52 6.93 -3.47 -18.88
CA MET A 52 7.92 -3.34 -19.96
C MET A 52 7.56 -4.15 -21.21
N GLU A 53 6.45 -4.91 -21.15
CA GLU A 53 5.92 -5.72 -22.27
C GLU A 53 6.93 -6.73 -22.83
N LEU A 54 7.85 -7.22 -21.98
CA LEU A 54 8.85 -8.21 -22.38
C LEU A 54 8.22 -9.60 -22.51
N THR A 55 8.43 -10.24 -23.66
CA THR A 55 8.00 -11.62 -23.91
C THR A 55 8.82 -12.64 -23.11
N ASP A 56 10.10 -12.38 -22.90
CA ASP A 56 11.03 -13.19 -22.12
C ASP A 56 11.72 -12.34 -21.03
N PRO A 57 11.09 -12.19 -19.85
CA PRO A 57 11.62 -11.35 -18.79
C PRO A 57 12.83 -12.01 -18.11
N SER A 58 13.94 -11.25 -17.97
CA SER A 58 15.21 -11.76 -17.45
C SER A 58 15.19 -12.04 -15.94
N GLY A 59 14.31 -11.39 -15.18
CA GLY A 59 14.33 -11.41 -13.71
C GLY A 59 15.49 -10.64 -13.09
N VAL A 60 16.30 -9.96 -13.91
CA VAL A 60 17.41 -9.11 -13.48
C VAL A 60 16.98 -7.66 -13.55
N VAL A 61 17.23 -6.90 -12.48
CA VAL A 61 17.00 -5.45 -12.43
C VAL A 61 18.24 -4.74 -12.93
N ASP A 62 18.25 -4.47 -14.23
CA ASP A 62 19.27 -3.67 -14.91
C ASP A 62 18.87 -2.19 -15.02
N GLN A 63 19.72 -1.38 -15.67
CA GLN A 63 19.44 0.05 -15.85
C GLN A 63 18.16 0.32 -16.64
N ALA A 64 17.79 -0.54 -17.60
CA ALA A 64 16.53 -0.43 -18.32
C ALA A 64 15.33 -0.70 -17.39
N THR A 65 15.44 -1.69 -16.51
CA THR A 65 14.42 -1.99 -15.51
C THR A 65 14.26 -0.83 -14.52
N TYR A 66 15.35 -0.24 -14.03
CA TYR A 66 15.28 0.96 -13.18
C TYR A 66 14.62 2.15 -13.87
N ALA A 67 14.99 2.44 -15.12
CA ALA A 67 14.38 3.51 -15.90
C ALA A 67 12.87 3.26 -16.12
N ALA A 68 12.49 2.01 -16.37
CA ALA A 68 11.08 1.63 -16.49
C ALA A 68 10.30 1.83 -15.18
N MET A 69 10.91 1.54 -14.02
CA MET A 69 10.29 1.78 -12.72
C MET A 69 10.07 3.28 -12.45
N ASP A 70 11.06 4.12 -12.81
CA ASP A 70 10.95 5.58 -12.68
C ASP A 70 9.85 6.13 -13.63
N ALA A 71 9.80 5.66 -14.88
CA ALA A 71 8.74 6.03 -15.83
C ALA A 71 7.35 5.54 -15.40
N PHE A 72 7.26 4.35 -14.82
CA PHE A 72 6.04 3.78 -14.27
C PHE A 72 5.50 4.63 -13.11
N ALA A 73 6.37 5.03 -12.18
CA ALA A 73 6.02 5.91 -11.07
C ALA A 73 5.51 7.27 -11.56
N ALA A 74 6.13 7.83 -12.61
CA ALA A 74 5.70 9.10 -13.20
C ALA A 74 4.34 9.01 -13.91
N ARG A 75 4.03 7.89 -14.56
CA ARG A 75 2.74 7.66 -15.25
C ARG A 75 1.59 7.42 -14.26
N PHE A 76 1.86 6.77 -13.14
CA PHE A 76 0.88 6.46 -12.09
C PHE A 76 1.24 7.16 -10.77
N PRO A 77 1.12 8.50 -10.69
CA PRO A 77 1.42 9.24 -9.47
C PRO A 77 0.42 8.91 -8.36
N ILE A 78 0.88 8.98 -7.11
CA ILE A 78 0.02 8.86 -5.93
C ILE A 78 -0.39 10.27 -5.48
N PRO A 79 -1.69 10.59 -5.36
CA PRO A 79 -2.13 11.90 -4.88
C PRO A 79 -1.95 11.99 -3.36
N PHE A 80 -0.91 12.69 -2.92
CA PHE A 80 -0.64 12.96 -1.48
C PHE A 80 -1.49 14.10 -0.90
N ASP A 81 -2.18 14.83 -1.76
CA ASP A 81 -3.21 15.79 -1.40
C ASP A 81 -4.56 15.07 -1.12
N GLY A 82 -5.61 15.85 -0.88
CA GLY A 82 -6.97 15.32 -0.75
C GLY A 82 -7.10 14.19 0.28
N ASN A 83 -7.80 13.11 -0.08
CA ASN A 83 -8.18 12.08 0.90
C ASN A 83 -7.04 11.14 1.36
N LEU A 84 -5.82 11.22 0.81
CA LEU A 84 -4.72 10.38 1.30
C LEU A 84 -4.26 10.79 2.70
N GLY A 85 -4.24 12.09 2.99
CA GLY A 85 -3.97 12.62 4.32
C GLY A 85 -5.22 12.72 5.18
N CYS A 86 -5.04 12.92 6.49
CA CYS A 86 -6.15 13.18 7.41
C CYS A 86 -6.95 14.40 6.94
N THR A 87 -8.26 14.22 6.82
CA THR A 87 -9.21 15.27 6.40
C THR A 87 -9.76 16.10 7.56
N VAL A 88 -9.54 15.64 8.79
CA VAL A 88 -10.01 16.32 10.02
C VAL A 88 -8.99 17.30 10.57
N CYS A 89 -7.70 17.08 10.30
CA CYS A 89 -6.64 18.00 10.70
C CYS A 89 -6.51 19.07 9.61
N PRO A 90 -6.97 20.32 9.84
CA PRO A 90 -6.95 21.32 8.80
C PRO A 90 -5.52 21.81 8.56
N HIS A 91 -5.25 22.13 7.30
CA HIS A 91 -3.98 22.60 6.75
C HIS A 91 -3.31 23.73 7.55
N GLY A 92 -2.42 23.39 8.48
CA GLY A 92 -1.56 24.35 9.16
C GLY A 92 -2.22 25.03 10.37
N GLY A 93 -1.79 24.64 11.57
CA GLY A 93 -1.94 25.43 12.80
C GLY A 93 -3.37 25.59 13.34
N GLY A 94 -3.75 24.76 14.33
CA GLY A 94 -4.89 25.12 15.19
C GLY A 94 -5.59 23.98 15.94
N GLY A 95 -5.32 22.72 15.60
CA GLY A 95 -5.68 21.56 16.41
C GLY A 95 -4.45 20.70 16.70
N ASN A 96 -4.57 19.69 17.56
CA ASN A 96 -3.49 18.78 18.01
C ASN A 96 -2.70 18.04 16.88
N CYS A 97 -2.85 18.38 15.61
CA CYS A 97 -1.94 18.01 14.51
C CYS A 97 -1.51 19.28 13.76
N PRO A 98 -0.51 20.03 14.23
CA PRO A 98 -0.03 21.21 13.54
C PRO A 98 0.69 20.82 12.24
N GLY A 99 0.18 21.31 11.09
CA GLY A 99 0.94 21.40 9.83
C GLY A 99 1.12 20.12 9.03
N GLU A 100 0.85 18.95 9.60
CA GLU A 100 1.06 17.67 8.92
C GLU A 100 -0.25 16.89 8.78
N ARG A 101 -0.57 16.47 7.55
CA ARG A 101 -1.74 15.65 7.23
C ARG A 101 -1.53 14.16 7.54
N PHE A 102 -0.35 13.82 8.05
CA PHE A 102 0.12 12.46 8.34
C PHE A 102 0.59 12.36 9.79
N GLY A 103 0.90 11.14 10.24
CA GLY A 103 1.24 10.90 11.64
C GLY A 103 2.56 11.52 12.08
N GLN A 104 2.66 11.77 13.38
CA GLN A 104 3.79 12.43 14.04
C GLN A 104 4.54 11.47 14.99
N GLY A 105 4.37 10.15 14.84
CA GLY A 105 5.01 9.14 15.70
C GLY A 105 4.45 9.08 17.13
N ARG A 106 3.22 9.56 17.33
CA ARG A 106 2.60 9.62 18.66
C ARG A 106 2.12 8.25 19.11
N PHE A 107 2.09 8.04 20.42
CA PHE A 107 1.57 6.82 21.05
C PHE A 107 2.35 5.54 20.66
N ALA A 108 3.61 5.68 20.27
CA ALA A 108 4.54 4.56 20.12
C ALA A 108 4.60 3.74 21.42
N GLY A 109 4.45 2.42 21.31
CA GLY A 109 4.46 1.50 22.46
C GLY A 109 3.19 1.55 23.32
N VAL A 110 2.14 2.28 22.91
CA VAL A 110 0.85 2.30 23.59
C VAL A 110 -0.10 1.33 22.89
N PHE A 111 -0.76 0.46 23.65
CA PHE A 111 -1.64 -0.57 23.12
C PHE A 111 -3.02 -0.52 23.78
N HIS A 112 -4.06 -0.89 23.03
CA HIS A 112 -5.40 -1.08 23.60
C HIS A 112 -5.53 -2.38 24.40
N ASN A 113 -4.72 -3.39 24.07
CA ASN A 113 -4.78 -4.73 24.64
C ASN A 113 -3.44 -5.11 25.28
N PRO A 114 -3.44 -5.98 26.30
CA PRO A 114 -2.23 -6.40 27.01
C PRO A 114 -1.33 -7.36 26.20
N ASP A 115 -1.82 -7.89 25.07
CA ASP A 115 -1.06 -8.78 24.18
C ASP A 115 0.01 -8.04 23.36
N HIS A 116 -0.04 -6.70 23.35
CA HIS A 116 0.86 -5.82 22.60
C HIS A 116 0.98 -6.17 21.10
N GLY A 117 -0.10 -6.75 20.53
CA GLY A 117 -0.19 -7.05 19.10
C GLY A 117 -0.32 -5.79 18.26
N GLU A 118 0.19 -5.83 17.01
CA GLU A 118 0.19 -4.64 16.14
C GLU A 118 -1.21 -4.10 15.81
N ARG A 119 -2.22 -4.97 15.80
CA ARG A 119 -3.63 -4.56 15.65
C ARG A 119 -4.11 -3.65 16.78
N SER A 120 -3.57 -3.82 17.99
CA SER A 120 -3.93 -3.02 19.17
C SER A 120 -2.98 -1.84 19.40
N HIS A 121 -1.89 -1.75 18.64
CA HIS A 121 -0.91 -0.68 18.71
C HIS A 121 -1.53 0.65 18.26
N GLN A 122 -1.40 1.66 19.11
CA GLN A 122 -1.94 3.01 18.91
C GLN A 122 -0.96 3.94 18.19
N HIS A 123 0.20 3.46 17.76
CA HIS A 123 1.20 4.31 17.12
C HIS A 123 0.67 4.99 15.87
N GLU A 124 0.86 6.31 15.82
CA GLU A 124 0.62 7.12 14.64
C GLU A 124 1.87 7.12 13.76
N TYR A 125 1.96 6.13 12.88
CA TYR A 125 3.10 6.01 11.97
C TYR A 125 3.33 7.30 11.16
N PRO A 126 4.60 7.64 10.85
CA PRO A 126 4.98 8.93 10.30
C PRO A 126 4.68 9.08 8.80
N GLY A 127 3.48 8.70 8.36
CA GLY A 127 3.12 8.70 6.94
C GLY A 127 2.15 7.60 6.57
N MET A 128 2.13 7.30 5.27
CA MET A 128 1.49 6.15 4.68
C MET A 128 2.55 5.10 4.33
N HIS A 129 2.24 3.83 4.58
CA HIS A 129 3.16 2.73 4.35
C HIS A 129 3.46 2.55 2.85
N LYS A 130 4.74 2.52 2.45
CA LYS A 130 5.20 2.42 1.05
C LYS A 130 4.57 1.23 0.31
N ALA A 131 4.49 0.06 0.92
CA ALA A 131 3.88 -1.13 0.29
C ALA A 131 2.40 -0.94 -0.07
N VAL A 132 1.62 -0.22 0.75
CA VAL A 132 0.20 0.07 0.45
C VAL A 132 0.11 1.02 -0.75
N LEU A 133 0.96 2.04 -0.77
CA LEU A 133 1.01 3.04 -1.86
C LEU A 133 1.46 2.42 -3.18
N HIS A 134 2.54 1.64 -3.20
CA HIS A 134 3.02 0.97 -4.41
C HIS A 134 2.06 -0.12 -4.89
N THR A 135 1.35 -0.79 -3.98
CA THR A 135 0.28 -1.73 -4.37
C THR A 135 -0.88 -1.01 -5.04
N PHE A 136 -1.32 0.13 -4.51
CA PHE A 136 -2.35 0.95 -5.16
C PHE A 136 -1.89 1.49 -6.52
N ARG A 137 -0.61 1.91 -6.64
CA ARG A 137 -0.01 2.34 -7.91
C ARG A 137 -0.08 1.23 -8.97
N ALA A 138 0.36 0.02 -8.63
CA ALA A 138 0.27 -1.13 -9.52
C ALA A 138 -1.18 -1.49 -9.86
N PHE A 139 -2.08 -1.39 -8.89
CA PHE A 139 -3.50 -1.60 -9.11
C PHE A 139 -4.09 -0.61 -10.11
N ALA A 140 -3.77 0.69 -10.02
CA ALA A 140 -4.24 1.68 -10.98
C ALA A 140 -3.82 1.33 -12.42
N PHE A 141 -2.59 0.84 -12.61
CA PHE A 141 -2.11 0.31 -13.89
C PHE A 141 -2.91 -0.90 -14.37
N TYR A 142 -3.12 -1.91 -13.53
CA TYR A 142 -3.89 -3.09 -13.92
C TYR A 142 -5.38 -2.77 -14.13
N ALA A 143 -5.95 -1.84 -13.38
CA ALA A 143 -7.31 -1.35 -13.54
C ALA A 143 -7.49 -0.69 -14.92
N GLU A 144 -6.54 0.17 -15.33
CA GLU A 144 -6.51 0.74 -16.68
C GLU A 144 -6.44 -0.36 -17.75
N LYS A 145 -5.53 -1.33 -17.60
CA LYS A 145 -5.38 -2.47 -18.53
C LYS A 145 -6.64 -3.35 -18.61
N ALA A 146 -7.41 -3.43 -17.52
CA ALA A 146 -8.67 -4.17 -17.44
C ALA A 146 -9.90 -3.36 -17.87
N GLY A 147 -9.75 -2.09 -18.26
CA GLY A 147 -10.86 -1.21 -18.63
C GLY A 147 -11.77 -0.83 -17.46
N LEU A 148 -11.26 -0.88 -16.22
CA LEU A 148 -11.94 -0.34 -15.05
C LEU A 148 -11.83 1.20 -15.04
N PRO A 149 -12.81 1.91 -14.45
CA PRO A 149 -12.64 3.33 -14.17
C PRO A 149 -11.40 3.58 -13.30
N ALA A 150 -10.81 4.77 -13.43
CA ALA A 150 -9.68 5.15 -12.59
C ALA A 150 -10.08 5.10 -11.10
N PRO A 151 -9.33 4.39 -10.24
CA PRO A 151 -9.64 4.32 -8.83
C PRO A 151 -9.38 5.65 -8.13
N VAL A 152 -10.26 6.01 -7.20
CA VAL A 152 -10.19 7.24 -6.42
C VAL A 152 -9.98 6.90 -4.96
N ILE A 153 -8.91 7.45 -4.36
CA ILE A 153 -8.66 7.31 -2.92
C ILE A 153 -9.76 8.05 -2.15
N THR A 154 -10.45 7.33 -1.26
CA THR A 154 -11.55 7.85 -0.44
C THR A 154 -11.13 8.07 1.01
N SER A 155 -10.13 7.33 1.51
CA SER A 155 -9.51 7.56 2.82
C SER A 155 -8.12 6.95 2.91
N GLY A 156 -7.11 7.74 3.21
CA GLY A 156 -5.79 7.27 3.64
C GLY A 156 -5.63 7.44 5.14
N TYR A 157 -4.63 8.23 5.56
CA TYR A 157 -4.24 8.42 6.94
C TYR A 157 -5.36 9.03 7.81
N ARG A 158 -5.56 8.47 9.01
CA ARG A 158 -6.50 8.93 10.03
C ARG A 158 -5.78 8.93 11.38
N CYS A 159 -5.65 10.10 12.00
CA CYS A 159 -5.09 10.24 13.35
C CYS A 159 -6.10 9.84 14.44
N HIS A 160 -5.65 9.80 15.70
CA HIS A 160 -6.54 9.55 16.85
C HIS A 160 -7.67 10.55 16.97
N ILE A 161 -7.44 11.83 16.65
CA ILE A 161 -8.48 12.87 16.69
C ILE A 161 -9.59 12.55 15.68
N ASN A 162 -9.23 12.12 14.47
CA ASN A 162 -10.18 11.68 13.45
C ASN A 162 -11.01 10.50 13.98
N ASN A 163 -10.35 9.51 14.58
CA ASN A 163 -11.03 8.36 15.16
C ASN A 163 -11.99 8.74 16.28
N ILE A 164 -11.58 9.59 17.24
CA ILE A 164 -12.44 10.08 18.32
C ILE A 164 -13.68 10.79 17.76
N LEU A 165 -13.48 11.73 16.83
CA LEU A 165 -14.60 12.49 16.22
C LEU A 165 -15.54 11.63 15.38
N LYS A 166 -15.06 10.49 14.86
CA LYS A 166 -15.85 9.53 14.08
C LYS A 166 -16.29 8.30 14.87
N GLY A 167 -16.02 8.24 16.18
CA GLY A 167 -16.37 7.11 17.05
C GLY A 167 -15.68 5.78 16.69
N ARG A 168 -14.49 5.82 16.05
CA ARG A 168 -13.74 4.64 15.61
C ARG A 168 -12.72 4.20 16.64
N ARG A 169 -12.45 2.89 16.68
CA ARG A 169 -11.43 2.28 17.55
C ARG A 169 -10.27 1.63 16.80
N SER A 170 -10.37 1.44 15.48
CA SER A 170 -9.33 0.76 14.70
C SER A 170 -8.15 1.70 14.40
N THR A 171 -6.93 1.16 14.46
CA THR A 171 -5.69 1.90 14.19
C THR A 171 -5.10 1.60 12.80
N ASN A 172 -5.80 0.81 11.97
CA ASN A 172 -5.37 0.46 10.61
C ASN A 172 -5.04 1.67 9.74
N HIS A 173 -5.85 2.72 9.77
CA HIS A 173 -5.60 3.94 9.01
C HIS A 173 -4.59 4.90 9.65
N MET A 174 -3.91 4.53 10.73
CA MET A 174 -2.76 5.30 11.24
C MET A 174 -1.51 5.01 10.40
N GLY A 175 -1.65 5.03 9.07
CA GLY A 175 -0.58 4.83 8.09
C GLY A 175 -0.56 3.45 7.41
N LYS A 176 -1.30 2.46 7.92
CA LYS A 176 -1.20 1.05 7.46
C LYS A 176 -2.29 0.64 6.47
N ALA A 177 -3.24 1.51 6.14
CA ALA A 177 -4.39 1.16 5.31
C ALA A 177 -4.87 2.29 4.40
N LEU A 178 -5.42 1.91 3.25
CA LEU A 178 -5.96 2.79 2.22
C LEU A 178 -7.34 2.28 1.78
N ASP A 179 -8.30 3.19 1.75
CA ASP A 179 -9.62 2.97 1.15
C ASP A 179 -9.67 3.68 -0.21
N PHE A 180 -10.15 2.98 -1.23
CA PHE A 180 -10.45 3.57 -2.54
C PHE A 180 -11.74 3.03 -3.12
N SER A 181 -12.30 3.73 -4.10
CA SER A 181 -13.54 3.38 -4.78
C SER A 181 -13.51 3.86 -6.23
N PHE A 182 -14.64 3.77 -6.93
CA PHE A 182 -14.77 4.16 -8.34
C PHE A 182 -15.92 5.14 -8.53
N SER A 183 -15.77 6.02 -9.52
CA SER A 183 -16.91 6.76 -10.03
C SER A 183 -17.74 5.85 -10.93
N THR A 184 -19.06 5.83 -10.74
CA THR A 184 -20.01 5.20 -11.66
C THR A 184 -20.60 6.21 -12.66
N ALA A 185 -20.16 7.47 -12.63
CA ALA A 185 -20.64 8.48 -13.56
C ALA A 185 -20.27 8.10 -14.99
N GLY A 186 -21.27 8.05 -15.89
CA GLY A 186 -21.08 7.72 -17.29
C GLY A 186 -20.89 6.24 -17.61
N THR A 187 -21.11 5.34 -16.64
CA THR A 187 -21.09 3.89 -16.84
C THR A 187 -22.39 3.25 -16.34
N ASN A 188 -22.79 2.14 -16.94
CA ASN A 188 -23.93 1.31 -16.49
C ASN A 188 -23.52 0.23 -15.48
N ARG A 189 -22.27 0.26 -15.00
CA ARG A 189 -21.72 -0.75 -14.10
C ARG A 189 -22.06 -0.42 -12.64
N ASP A 190 -22.41 -1.45 -11.87
CA ASP A 190 -22.65 -1.33 -10.44
C ASP A 190 -21.34 -1.14 -9.67
N LEU A 191 -21.37 -0.30 -8.62
CA LEU A 191 -20.18 0.01 -7.83
C LEU A 191 -19.67 -1.21 -7.05
N ARG A 192 -20.55 -2.11 -6.63
CA ARG A 192 -20.18 -3.32 -5.90
C ARG A 192 -19.45 -4.29 -6.81
N ASP A 193 -19.93 -4.45 -8.03
CA ASP A 193 -19.28 -5.28 -9.05
C ASP A 193 -17.87 -4.75 -9.36
N LEU A 194 -17.74 -3.42 -9.56
CA LEU A 194 -16.44 -2.77 -9.74
C LEU A 194 -15.48 -3.04 -8.56
N CYS A 195 -15.97 -2.91 -7.33
CA CYS A 195 -15.16 -3.15 -6.14
C CYS A 195 -14.83 -4.64 -5.94
N GLN A 196 -15.67 -5.55 -6.41
CA GLN A 196 -15.42 -6.99 -6.36
C GLN A 196 -14.38 -7.40 -7.41
N GLU A 197 -14.48 -6.90 -8.63
CA GLU A 197 -13.45 -7.10 -9.66
C GLU A 197 -12.10 -6.50 -9.26
N ALA A 198 -12.10 -5.33 -8.63
CA ALA A 198 -10.89 -4.73 -8.09
C ALA A 198 -10.19 -5.62 -7.04
N ARG A 199 -10.97 -6.25 -6.14
CA ARG A 199 -10.42 -7.22 -5.17
C ARG A 199 -9.82 -8.43 -5.88
N GLN A 200 -10.51 -8.98 -6.88
CA GLN A 200 -10.00 -10.11 -7.64
C GLN A 200 -8.67 -9.77 -8.31
N LEU A 201 -8.59 -8.60 -8.94
CA LEU A 201 -7.37 -8.13 -9.58
C LEU A 201 -6.21 -7.95 -8.59
N LEU A 202 -6.49 -7.42 -7.39
CA LEU A 202 -5.49 -7.30 -6.31
C LEU A 202 -5.02 -8.67 -5.79
N MET A 203 -5.91 -9.67 -5.71
CA MET A 203 -5.51 -11.03 -5.34
C MET A 203 -4.61 -11.64 -6.42
N ASP A 204 -5.03 -11.55 -7.69
CA ASP A 204 -4.35 -12.17 -8.82
C ASP A 204 -2.99 -11.53 -9.13
N LYS A 205 -2.89 -10.20 -8.98
CA LYS A 205 -1.73 -9.42 -9.42
C LYS A 205 -0.82 -8.97 -8.28
N SER A 206 -1.37 -8.71 -7.10
CA SER A 206 -0.63 -8.15 -5.97
C SER A 206 -0.47 -9.13 -4.80
N PHE A 207 -0.94 -10.38 -4.96
CA PHE A 207 -0.96 -11.41 -3.92
C PHE A 207 -1.60 -10.96 -2.61
N CYS A 208 -2.60 -10.07 -2.73
CA CYS A 208 -3.45 -9.75 -1.60
C CYS A 208 -4.29 -10.97 -1.22
N GLN A 209 -4.70 -11.03 0.04
CA GLN A 209 -5.72 -11.96 0.53
C GLN A 209 -6.97 -11.17 0.91
N VAL A 210 -8.14 -11.79 0.83
CA VAL A 210 -9.33 -11.28 1.49
C VAL A 210 -9.29 -11.72 2.95
N ARG A 211 -9.54 -10.78 3.86
CA ARG A 211 -9.39 -10.91 5.32
C ARG A 211 -7.92 -10.99 5.76
N TRP A 212 -7.71 -11.38 7.00
CA TRP A 212 -6.45 -11.33 7.74
C TRP A 212 -6.05 -12.73 8.24
N ASP A 213 -6.25 -13.73 7.39
CA ASP A 213 -6.08 -15.13 7.80
C ASP A 213 -4.58 -15.50 7.85
N ASN A 214 -3.74 -14.93 6.97
CA ASN A 214 -2.28 -15.10 6.99
C ASN A 214 -1.56 -13.83 7.49
N PRO A 215 -0.52 -13.95 8.33
CA PRO A 215 0.35 -12.83 8.68
C PRO A 215 1.24 -12.45 7.48
N ASN A 216 1.79 -11.22 7.50
CA ASN A 216 2.74 -10.74 6.48
C ASN A 216 2.23 -10.82 5.03
N GLN A 217 0.93 -10.67 4.84
CA GLN A 217 0.30 -10.65 3.52
C GLN A 217 -0.74 -9.53 3.47
N LYS A 218 -0.70 -8.74 2.39
CA LYS A 218 -1.59 -7.58 2.20
C LYS A 218 -3.03 -8.06 2.23
N ALA A 219 -3.86 -7.39 3.02
CA ALA A 219 -5.21 -7.84 3.28
C ALA A 219 -6.24 -6.88 2.69
N LEU A 220 -7.40 -7.44 2.35
CA LEU A 220 -8.56 -6.73 1.82
C LEU A 220 -9.78 -7.01 2.67
N GLU A 221 -10.57 -5.98 3.00
CA GLU A 221 -11.91 -6.22 3.58
C GLU A 221 -12.80 -6.94 2.55
N PRO A 222 -13.61 -7.93 2.96
CA PRO A 222 -14.50 -8.65 2.06
C PRO A 222 -15.58 -7.73 1.50
N GLY A 223 -15.94 -7.91 0.23
CA GLY A 223 -17.03 -7.16 -0.42
C GLY A 223 -18.42 -7.72 -0.11
N VAL A 224 -18.49 -9.00 0.27
CA VAL A 224 -19.71 -9.76 0.58
C VAL A 224 -19.53 -10.55 1.86
N GLN A 225 -20.63 -10.81 2.57
CA GLN A 225 -20.58 -11.48 3.86
C GLN A 225 -20.58 -12.99 3.64
N GLU A 226 -19.50 -13.67 4.06
CA GLU A 226 -19.43 -15.14 4.01
C GLU A 226 -19.31 -15.75 5.42
N ARG A 227 -18.97 -14.93 6.42
CA ARG A 227 -18.92 -15.31 7.84
C ARG A 227 -20.04 -14.60 8.62
N PRO A 228 -20.73 -15.26 9.59
CA PRO A 228 -21.78 -14.60 10.38
C PRO A 228 -21.24 -13.37 11.14
N GLY A 229 -21.92 -12.22 10.99
CA GLY A 229 -21.55 -10.98 11.68
C GLY A 229 -20.30 -10.26 11.13
N GLU A 230 -19.76 -10.72 10.00
CA GLU A 230 -18.60 -10.10 9.36
C GLU A 230 -18.93 -8.72 8.77
N PHE A 231 -18.05 -7.76 9.06
CA PHE A 231 -18.09 -6.46 8.41
C PHE A 231 -17.67 -6.58 6.94
N THR A 232 -18.38 -5.89 6.05
CA THR A 232 -18.11 -5.90 4.62
C THR A 232 -17.98 -4.48 4.07
N ALA A 233 -17.16 -4.35 3.03
CA ALA A 233 -16.91 -3.12 2.30
C ALA A 233 -17.45 -3.25 0.87
N PRO A 234 -18.77 -3.23 0.65
CA PRO A 234 -19.33 -3.55 -0.66
C PRO A 234 -19.04 -2.49 -1.72
N THR A 235 -18.87 -1.22 -1.34
CA THR A 235 -18.76 -0.08 -2.26
C THR A 235 -17.40 0.64 -2.19
N TRP A 236 -16.45 0.08 -1.47
CA TRP A 236 -15.05 0.51 -1.45
C TRP A 236 -14.14 -0.70 -1.30
N VAL A 237 -12.87 -0.53 -1.61
CA VAL A 237 -11.83 -1.53 -1.35
C VAL A 237 -10.95 -0.99 -0.23
N HIS A 238 -10.91 -1.72 0.88
CA HIS A 238 -9.93 -1.51 1.95
C HIS A 238 -8.70 -2.35 1.64
N LEU A 239 -7.52 -1.74 1.60
CA LEU A 239 -6.23 -2.41 1.47
C LEU A 239 -5.37 -2.09 2.69
N ASP A 240 -4.85 -3.09 3.37
CA ASP A 240 -4.04 -2.86 4.57
C ASP A 240 -2.88 -3.85 4.76
N VAL A 241 -1.94 -3.45 5.62
CA VAL A 241 -0.76 -4.23 6.04
C VAL A 241 -0.70 -4.39 7.57
N ARG A 242 -1.84 -4.37 8.28
CA ARG A 242 -1.84 -4.28 9.75
C ARG A 242 -1.42 -5.56 10.49
N GLU A 243 -1.39 -6.70 9.79
CA GLU A 243 -0.96 -8.01 10.32
C GLU A 243 0.46 -8.39 9.89
N TYR A 244 1.22 -7.40 9.43
CA TYR A 244 2.64 -7.59 9.21
C TYR A 244 3.39 -7.52 10.53
N ASP A 245 4.49 -8.26 10.62
CA ASP A 245 5.42 -8.19 11.72
C ASP A 245 5.87 -6.73 11.91
N ARG A 246 5.56 -6.19 13.09
CA ARG A 246 5.79 -4.79 13.44
C ARG A 246 7.27 -4.42 13.32
N ASP A 247 8.14 -5.27 13.84
CA ASP A 247 9.55 -4.94 14.04
C ASP A 247 10.37 -5.15 12.76
N ARG A 248 9.85 -5.97 11.82
CA ARG A 248 10.49 -6.23 10.52
C ARG A 248 9.94 -5.38 9.40
N TYR A 249 8.62 -5.25 9.31
CA TYR A 249 7.97 -4.76 8.11
C TYR A 249 7.21 -3.46 8.33
N LEU A 250 7.00 -3.02 9.56
CA LEU A 250 6.32 -1.76 9.88
C LEU A 250 7.24 -0.76 10.57
N ALA A 251 8.55 -0.81 10.32
CA ALA A 251 9.45 0.23 10.79
C ALA A 251 9.06 1.61 10.22
N ASP A 252 9.22 2.67 11.00
CA ASP A 252 8.87 4.05 10.63
C ASP A 252 9.50 4.51 9.29
N THR A 253 10.67 3.94 8.93
CA THR A 253 11.35 4.20 7.65
C THR A 253 10.55 3.78 6.41
N PHE A 254 9.55 2.90 6.57
CA PHE A 254 8.66 2.49 5.48
C PHE A 254 7.42 3.37 5.34
N PHE A 255 7.31 4.47 6.10
CA PHE A 255 6.19 5.40 6.03
C PHE A 255 6.63 6.74 5.47
N VAL A 256 5.84 7.27 4.54
CA VAL A 256 6.18 8.49 3.80
C VAL A 256 5.04 9.49 3.81
N ARG A 257 5.41 10.78 3.76
CA ARG A 257 4.46 11.91 3.80
C ARG A 257 4.37 12.68 2.49
N THR A 258 5.27 12.42 1.53
CA THR A 258 5.34 13.15 0.26
C THR A 258 5.63 12.21 -0.91
N PRO A 259 5.30 12.62 -2.15
CA PRO A 259 5.66 11.88 -3.35
C PRO A 259 7.18 11.65 -3.49
N GLU A 260 7.98 12.65 -3.15
CA GLU A 260 9.46 12.58 -3.27
C GLU A 260 10.03 11.55 -2.29
N ALA A 261 9.46 11.45 -1.09
CA ALA A 261 9.86 10.45 -0.10
C ALA A 261 9.45 9.02 -0.51
N LEU A 262 8.32 8.86 -1.20
CA LEU A 262 7.88 7.55 -1.72
C LEU A 262 8.87 6.98 -2.73
N ASP A 263 9.34 7.82 -3.65
CA ASP A 263 10.22 7.42 -4.75
C ASP A 263 11.70 7.76 -4.51
N LYS A 264 12.08 8.09 -3.27
CA LYS A 264 13.47 8.28 -2.84
C LYS A 264 14.26 6.97 -2.94
N LYS A 265 15.53 7.04 -3.36
CA LYS A 265 16.36 5.86 -3.66
C LYS A 265 17.16 5.32 -2.46
N ASP A 266 17.05 5.95 -1.30
CA ASP A 266 17.69 5.53 -0.05
C ASP A 266 16.67 5.16 1.04
N LEU A 267 16.83 3.94 1.56
CA LEU A 267 16.18 3.43 2.78
C LEU A 267 17.12 3.49 3.99
#